data_AF-A0A6P0LMH5-F1
#
_entry.id   AF-A0A6P0LMH5-F1
#
_cell.length_a   1.000
_cell.length_b   1.000
_cell.length_c   1.000
_cell.angle_alpha   90.00
_cell.angle_beta   90.00
_cell.angle_gamma   90.00
#
_symmetry.space_group_name_H-M   'P 1'
#
loop_
_entity.id
_entity.type
_entity.pdbx_description
1 polymer ?
#
loop_
_entity_poly.entity_id
_entity_poly.type
_entity_poly.pdbx_seq_one_letter_code
_entity_poly.pdbx_strand_id
1 'polypeptide(L)'
;MKRTWSTNELHDHWQLAPNGLDLIKQKRGANRMGFALLLKFFEYEGRFPLQKNEIPRCVQAHIAQQLHCPVTDYQEYDWSGRAIVYHRVEIREYFGFRPCSKADFDDVHGWLIEHVLPHQANETHVRQAFYDHLRQLKIEAPTPGRMSRLLDSARRQFERQLWATVTEQLSPTCCQALDKLLGNEADIYRLDPDEFGLNQLKADPGSLSINSLLSDLSKLELIKSLGLPDNPFGKVSSAVIERYRLRVETETLSEMRQHPPSTRYTLLVAFCWQRFHIITDRAIDLFIQLVHRLERRSYKR
;
A
#
# COMPACT_ATOMS: atom_id res chain seq x y z
N MET A 1 -1.65 15.34 10.08
CA MET A 1 -1.89 16.71 9.60
C MET A 1 -0.66 17.37 8.97
N LYS A 2 -0.87 18.01 7.81
CA LYS A 2 0.08 18.90 7.14
C LYS A 2 0.53 20.04 8.07
N ARG A 3 1.84 20.33 8.11
CA ARG A 3 2.40 21.36 9.01
C ARG A 3 2.49 22.75 8.40
N THR A 4 2.69 22.82 7.08
CA THR A 4 2.81 24.07 6.31
C THR A 4 1.56 24.24 5.46
N TRP A 5 0.94 25.42 5.53
CA TRP A 5 -0.29 25.75 4.81
C TRP A 5 -0.08 27.05 4.05
N SER A 6 -0.45 27.08 2.78
CA SER A 6 -0.52 28.34 2.03
C SER A 6 -1.77 29.13 2.44
N THR A 7 -1.81 30.43 2.14
CA THR A 7 -2.99 31.27 2.43
C THR A 7 -4.24 30.75 1.74
N ASN A 8 -4.12 30.25 0.51
CA ASN A 8 -5.24 29.69 -0.23
C ASN A 8 -5.75 28.41 0.44
N GLU A 9 -4.85 27.50 0.82
CA GLU A 9 -5.24 26.26 1.50
C GLU A 9 -5.88 26.51 2.88
N LEU A 10 -5.45 27.57 3.59
CA LEU A 10 -6.09 28.00 4.83
C LEU A 10 -7.54 28.44 4.56
N HIS A 11 -7.75 29.21 3.50
CA HIS A 11 -9.09 29.63 3.12
C HIS A 11 -9.98 28.45 2.69
N ASP A 12 -9.43 27.50 1.93
CA ASP A 12 -10.20 26.37 1.40
C ASP A 12 -10.59 25.36 2.49
N HIS A 13 -9.70 25.12 3.47
CA HIS A 13 -9.90 24.04 4.44
C HIS A 13 -10.19 24.51 5.87
N TRP A 14 -9.81 25.74 6.22
CA TRP A 14 -9.90 26.28 7.58
C TRP A 14 -10.88 27.45 7.72
N GLN A 15 -11.77 27.64 6.76
CA GLN A 15 -12.88 28.59 6.89
C GLN A 15 -13.98 28.03 7.82
N LEU A 16 -14.46 28.85 8.75
CA LEU A 16 -15.60 28.52 9.62
C LEU A 16 -16.90 28.62 8.82
N ALA A 17 -17.55 27.47 8.59
CA ALA A 17 -18.84 27.41 7.92
C ALA A 17 -19.98 27.95 8.82
N PRO A 18 -21.03 28.59 8.26
CA PRO A 18 -22.11 29.22 9.03
C PRO A 18 -22.77 28.29 10.05
N ASN A 19 -23.02 27.05 9.65
CA ASN A 19 -23.66 25.98 10.43
C ASN A 19 -22.80 25.53 11.63
N GLY A 20 -21.47 25.66 11.57
CA GLY A 20 -20.58 25.41 12.72
C GLY A 20 -20.48 26.60 13.69
N LEU A 21 -20.83 27.81 13.25
CA LEU A 21 -20.69 29.03 14.07
C LEU A 21 -21.63 29.04 15.27
N ASP A 22 -22.81 28.45 15.17
CA ASP A 22 -23.77 28.47 16.26
C ASP A 22 -23.30 27.65 17.47
N LEU A 23 -22.62 26.53 17.24
CA LEU A 23 -21.94 25.77 18.30
C LEU A 23 -20.79 26.56 18.92
N ILE A 24 -20.00 27.26 18.10
CA ILE A 24 -18.87 28.07 18.56
C ILE A 24 -19.34 29.25 19.41
N LYS A 25 -20.41 29.94 19.00
CA LYS A 25 -20.96 31.13 19.71
C LYS A 25 -21.43 30.82 21.13
N GLN A 26 -21.80 29.57 21.42
CA GLN A 26 -22.22 29.15 22.76
C GLN A 26 -21.03 29.07 23.74
N LYS A 27 -19.79 29.02 23.24
CA LYS A 27 -18.57 28.92 24.05
C LYS A 27 -17.97 30.31 24.31
N ARG A 28 -17.20 30.44 25.40
CA ARG A 28 -16.61 31.72 25.83
C ARG A 28 -15.11 31.61 26.08
N GLY A 29 -14.38 32.72 25.89
CA GLY A 29 -12.93 32.82 26.11
C GLY A 29 -12.14 31.70 25.44
N ALA A 30 -11.16 31.15 26.16
CA ALA A 30 -10.31 30.04 25.71
C ALA A 30 -11.09 28.83 25.15
N ASN A 31 -12.28 28.53 25.70
CA ASN A 31 -13.11 27.42 25.22
C ASN A 31 -13.69 27.68 23.82
N ARG A 32 -13.93 28.93 23.44
CA ARG A 32 -14.40 29.30 22.10
C ARG A 32 -13.34 29.02 21.05
N MET A 33 -12.11 29.44 21.32
CA MET A 33 -10.97 29.22 20.47
C MET A 33 -10.62 27.72 20.36
N GLY A 34 -10.56 27.03 21.51
CA GLY A 34 -10.31 25.59 21.56
C GLY A 34 -11.37 24.77 20.81
N PHE A 35 -12.66 25.07 21.02
CA PHE A 35 -13.76 24.38 20.34
C PHE A 35 -13.69 24.58 18.81
N ALA A 36 -13.51 25.81 18.34
CA ALA A 36 -13.45 26.09 16.90
C ALA A 36 -12.31 25.34 16.20
N LEU A 37 -11.12 25.29 16.84
CA LEU A 37 -9.99 24.54 16.31
C LEU A 37 -10.22 23.03 16.32
N LEU A 38 -10.83 22.48 17.39
CA LEU A 38 -11.22 21.07 17.42
C LEU A 38 -12.24 20.72 16.34
N LEU A 39 -13.24 21.58 16.14
CA LEU A 39 -14.29 21.40 15.13
C LEU A 39 -13.70 21.33 13.72
N LYS A 40 -12.91 22.33 13.33
CA LYS A 40 -12.27 22.37 12.00
C LYS A 40 -11.23 21.29 11.80
N PHE A 41 -10.47 20.96 12.85
CA PHE A 41 -9.54 19.84 12.77
C PHE A 41 -10.27 18.52 12.55
N PHE A 42 -11.38 18.29 13.24
CA PHE A 42 -12.17 17.09 13.07
C PHE A 42 -12.81 17.02 11.68
N GLU A 43 -13.31 18.13 11.16
CA GLU A 43 -13.84 18.23 9.79
C GLU A 43 -12.79 17.80 8.75
N TYR A 44 -11.55 18.26 8.91
CA TYR A 44 -10.47 17.99 7.96
C TYR A 44 -9.86 16.58 8.11
N GLU A 45 -9.59 16.13 9.35
CA GLU A 45 -8.90 14.86 9.60
C GLU A 45 -9.85 13.68 9.87
N GLY A 46 -11.08 13.90 10.37
CA GLY A 46 -11.99 12.84 10.82
C GLY A 46 -11.62 12.22 12.17
N ARG A 47 -10.78 12.91 12.94
CA ARG A 47 -10.35 12.55 14.30
C ARG A 47 -9.96 13.80 15.08
N PHE A 48 -9.77 13.67 16.39
CA PHE A 48 -9.25 14.77 17.19
C PHE A 48 -7.71 14.84 17.20
N PRO A 49 -7.14 16.03 17.49
CA PRO A 49 -5.71 16.16 17.72
C PRO A 49 -5.29 15.33 18.94
N LEU A 50 -4.14 14.66 18.84
CA LEU A 50 -3.54 13.89 19.93
C LEU A 50 -2.88 14.81 20.95
N GLN A 51 -2.35 15.93 20.49
CA GLN A 51 -1.61 16.90 21.29
C GLN A 51 -1.90 18.32 20.81
N LYS A 52 -1.79 19.29 21.73
CA LYS A 52 -2.00 20.72 21.46
C LYS A 52 -1.15 21.27 20.31
N ASN A 53 0.09 20.78 20.19
CA ASN A 53 1.05 21.21 19.17
C ASN A 53 0.79 20.57 17.79
N GLU A 54 -0.18 19.67 17.65
CA GLU A 54 -0.52 19.06 16.36
C GLU A 54 -1.13 20.08 15.40
N ILE A 55 -1.88 21.04 15.95
CA ILE A 55 -2.46 22.16 15.21
C ILE A 55 -1.37 23.21 14.93
N PRO A 56 -1.03 23.51 13.66
CA PRO A 56 -0.01 24.49 13.31
C PRO A 56 -0.35 25.91 13.76
N ARG A 57 0.67 26.73 14.07
CA ARG A 57 0.48 28.14 14.49
C ARG A 57 -0.23 29.00 13.43
N CYS A 58 0.01 28.74 12.15
CA CYS A 58 -0.68 29.47 11.07
C CYS A 58 -2.19 29.22 11.08
N VAL A 59 -2.62 27.97 11.33
CA VAL A 59 -4.02 27.60 11.49
C VAL A 59 -4.63 28.26 12.73
N GLN A 60 -3.89 28.27 13.85
CA GLN A 60 -4.32 28.96 15.07
C GLN A 60 -4.55 30.46 14.82
N ALA A 61 -3.60 31.13 14.17
CA ALA A 61 -3.72 32.56 13.86
C ALA A 61 -4.89 32.85 12.90
N HIS A 62 -5.07 31.99 11.89
CA HIS A 62 -6.15 32.14 10.91
C HIS A 62 -7.55 32.02 11.54
N ILE A 63 -7.76 31.03 12.42
CA ILE A 63 -9.03 30.86 13.14
C ILE A 63 -9.24 32.00 14.15
N ALA A 64 -8.20 32.45 14.84
CA ALA A 64 -8.28 33.58 15.77
C ALA A 64 -8.78 34.85 15.07
N GLN A 65 -8.26 35.12 13.86
CA GLN A 65 -8.69 36.24 13.03
C GLN A 65 -10.18 36.14 12.66
N GLN A 66 -10.66 34.96 12.27
CA GLN A 66 -12.08 34.75 11.94
C GLN A 66 -13.00 34.91 13.15
N LEU A 67 -12.54 34.56 14.36
CA LEU A 67 -13.33 34.67 15.59
C LEU A 67 -13.26 36.06 16.26
N HIS A 68 -12.37 36.93 15.76
CA HIS A 68 -12.02 38.20 16.37
C HIS A 68 -11.57 38.05 17.84
N CYS A 69 -10.71 37.05 18.11
CA CYS A 69 -10.15 36.81 19.44
C CYS A 69 -8.62 36.72 19.41
N PRO A 70 -7.93 36.91 20.55
CA PRO A 70 -6.49 36.69 20.65
C PRO A 70 -6.12 35.23 20.39
N VAL A 71 -4.97 34.99 19.75
CA VAL A 71 -4.44 33.61 19.60
C VAL A 71 -4.00 33.01 20.95
N THR A 72 -3.73 33.85 21.95
CA THR A 72 -3.40 33.45 23.32
C THR A 72 -4.52 32.67 24.00
N ASP A 73 -5.78 32.89 23.60
CA ASP A 73 -6.94 32.14 24.10
C ASP A 73 -6.78 30.63 23.85
N TYR A 74 -6.13 30.24 22.73
CA TYR A 74 -5.80 28.82 22.50
C TYR A 74 -4.73 28.31 23.47
N GLN A 75 -3.83 29.18 23.92
CA GLN A 75 -2.81 28.78 24.89
C GLN A 75 -3.42 28.50 26.26
N GLU A 76 -4.44 29.26 26.63
CA GLU A 76 -5.21 29.11 27.87
C GLU A 76 -6.23 27.97 27.83
N TYR A 77 -6.52 27.41 26.65
CA TYR A 77 -7.45 26.29 26.53
C TYR A 77 -6.93 25.05 27.25
N ASP A 78 -7.73 24.49 28.16
CA ASP A 78 -7.37 23.33 28.97
C ASP A 78 -7.59 22.01 28.19
N TRP A 79 -6.47 21.41 27.77
CA TRP A 79 -6.42 20.13 27.05
C TRP A 79 -6.62 18.90 27.92
N SER A 80 -6.60 19.06 29.24
CA SER A 80 -6.80 18.01 30.24
C SER A 80 -8.12 18.13 31.00
N GLY A 81 -8.85 19.21 30.78
CA GLY A 81 -10.05 19.55 31.53
C GLY A 81 -11.30 18.80 31.09
N ARG A 82 -12.38 19.02 31.82
CA ARG A 82 -13.70 18.46 31.48
C ARG A 82 -14.27 19.04 30.17
N ALA A 83 -13.95 20.29 29.86
CA ALA A 83 -14.48 21.00 28.69
C ALA A 83 -14.12 20.30 27.37
N ILE A 84 -12.86 19.87 27.19
CA ILE A 84 -12.45 19.16 25.96
C ILE A 84 -13.17 17.82 25.77
N VAL A 85 -13.52 17.13 26.86
CA VAL A 85 -14.30 15.88 26.79
C VAL A 85 -15.69 16.16 26.24
N TYR A 86 -16.39 17.17 26.77
CA TYR A 86 -17.71 17.56 26.27
C TYR A 86 -17.65 18.10 24.84
N HIS A 87 -16.65 18.91 24.51
CA HIS A 87 -16.47 19.42 23.15
C HIS A 87 -16.30 18.28 22.13
N ARG A 88 -15.54 17.23 22.47
CA ARG A 88 -15.37 16.06 21.59
C ARG A 88 -16.67 15.30 21.37
N VAL A 89 -17.54 15.21 22.38
CA VAL A 89 -18.87 14.59 22.24
C VAL A 89 -19.75 15.43 21.31
N GLU A 90 -19.86 16.74 21.57
CA GLU A 90 -20.66 17.67 20.77
C GLU A 90 -20.22 17.73 19.30
N ILE A 91 -18.91 17.73 19.04
CA ILE A 91 -18.37 17.71 17.68
C ILE A 91 -18.70 16.39 16.96
N ARG A 92 -18.63 15.24 17.66
CA ARG A 92 -19.02 13.96 17.08
C ARG A 92 -20.50 13.95 16.72
N GLU A 93 -21.37 14.37 17.64
CA GLU A 93 -22.80 14.47 17.41
C GLU A 93 -23.12 15.37 16.21
N TYR A 94 -22.47 16.53 16.11
CA TYR A 94 -22.63 17.45 15.00
C TYR A 94 -22.29 16.82 13.64
N PHE A 95 -21.20 16.05 13.54
CA PHE A 95 -20.81 15.40 12.28
C PHE A 95 -21.47 14.02 12.07
N GLY A 96 -22.25 13.54 13.04
CA GLY A 96 -22.84 12.20 13.05
C GLY A 96 -21.84 11.07 13.30
N PHE A 97 -20.67 11.37 13.88
CA PHE A 97 -19.62 10.40 14.15
C PHE A 97 -19.79 9.69 15.47
N ARG A 98 -19.20 8.50 15.57
CA ARG A 98 -19.09 7.73 16.82
C ARG A 98 -17.66 7.24 17.07
N PRO A 99 -17.27 6.99 18.33
CA PRO A 99 -16.00 6.34 18.64
C PRO A 99 -15.90 4.95 17.97
N CYS A 100 -14.69 4.59 17.56
CA CYS A 100 -14.40 3.28 17.00
C CYS A 100 -14.47 2.19 18.10
N SER A 101 -15.34 1.20 17.89
CA SER A 101 -15.53 0.03 18.75
C SER A 101 -14.67 -1.14 18.28
N LYS A 102 -14.54 -2.19 19.11
CA LYS A 102 -13.81 -3.41 18.70
C LYS A 102 -14.45 -4.10 17.49
N ALA A 103 -15.77 -4.13 17.39
CA ALA A 103 -16.47 -4.71 16.24
C ALA A 103 -16.09 -3.99 14.94
N ASP A 104 -16.03 -2.65 14.98
CA ASP A 104 -15.59 -1.87 13.82
C ASP A 104 -14.14 -2.19 13.42
N PHE A 105 -13.27 -2.43 14.40
CA PHE A 105 -11.89 -2.84 14.11
C PHE A 105 -11.86 -4.16 13.34
N ASP A 106 -12.68 -5.13 13.74
CA ASP A 106 -12.74 -6.45 13.11
C ASP A 106 -13.39 -6.35 11.71
N ASP A 107 -14.46 -5.57 11.56
CA ASP A 107 -15.14 -5.33 10.27
C ASP A 107 -14.23 -4.63 9.26
N VAL A 108 -13.56 -3.55 9.67
CA VAL A 108 -12.63 -2.81 8.80
C VAL A 108 -11.40 -3.65 8.46
N HIS A 109 -10.95 -4.50 9.39
CA HIS A 109 -9.85 -5.44 9.14
C HIS A 109 -10.22 -6.46 8.05
N GLY A 110 -11.40 -7.08 8.14
CA GLY A 110 -11.92 -7.97 7.09
C GLY A 110 -12.09 -7.26 5.75
N TRP A 111 -12.69 -6.06 5.77
CA TRP A 111 -12.87 -5.24 4.58
C TRP A 111 -11.55 -4.91 3.86
N LEU A 112 -10.48 -4.57 4.60
CA LEU A 112 -9.17 -4.31 4.03
C LEU A 112 -8.62 -5.53 3.28
N ILE A 113 -8.77 -6.72 3.86
CA ILE A 113 -8.27 -7.99 3.30
C ILE A 113 -9.01 -8.33 2.02
N GLU A 114 -10.33 -8.13 2.00
CA GLU A 114 -11.18 -8.54 0.88
C GLU A 114 -11.19 -7.52 -0.27
N HIS A 115 -11.19 -6.22 0.04
CA HIS A 115 -11.51 -5.17 -0.94
C HIS A 115 -10.34 -4.25 -1.28
N VAL A 116 -9.33 -4.13 -0.40
CA VAL A 116 -8.25 -3.15 -0.59
C VAL A 116 -6.93 -3.83 -0.93
N LEU A 117 -6.45 -4.73 -0.08
CA LEU A 117 -5.14 -5.36 -0.20
C LEU A 117 -4.93 -6.20 -1.49
N PRO A 118 -5.96 -6.86 -2.07
CA PRO A 118 -5.81 -7.53 -3.36
C PRO A 118 -5.54 -6.58 -4.53
N HIS A 119 -5.96 -5.31 -4.41
CA HIS A 119 -5.97 -4.34 -5.50
C HIS A 119 -4.99 -3.17 -5.31
N GLN A 120 -4.38 -3.04 -4.13
CA GLN A 120 -3.54 -1.89 -3.81
C GLN A 120 -2.23 -2.29 -3.12
N ALA A 121 -1.12 -2.10 -3.85
CA ALA A 121 0.22 -2.32 -3.33
C ALA A 121 0.79 -1.10 -2.57
N ASN A 122 0.33 0.11 -2.92
CA ASN A 122 0.87 1.36 -2.38
C ASN A 122 0.33 1.65 -0.97
N GLU A 123 1.22 1.79 0.01
CA GLU A 123 0.86 2.04 1.42
C GLU A 123 0.09 3.32 1.65
N THR A 124 0.40 4.39 0.92
CA THR A 124 -0.31 5.67 1.03
C THR A 124 -1.76 5.50 0.59
N HIS A 125 -1.99 4.78 -0.51
CA HIS A 125 -3.33 4.51 -1.00
C HIS A 125 -4.11 3.57 -0.07
N VAL A 126 -3.47 2.55 0.52
CA VAL A 126 -4.12 1.69 1.54
C VAL A 126 -4.54 2.52 2.76
N ARG A 127 -3.67 3.42 3.24
CA ARG A 127 -3.98 4.34 4.35
C ARG A 127 -5.12 5.28 4.00
N GLN A 128 -5.13 5.83 2.79
CA GLN A 128 -6.18 6.71 2.32
C GLN A 128 -7.53 5.99 2.28
N ALA A 129 -7.59 4.81 1.66
CA ALA A 129 -8.78 3.96 1.61
C ALA A 129 -9.32 3.62 3.00
N PHE A 130 -8.43 3.34 3.96
CA PHE A 130 -8.80 3.12 5.36
C PHE A 130 -9.50 4.35 5.98
N TYR A 131 -8.92 5.54 5.84
CA TYR A 131 -9.54 6.76 6.39
C TYR A 131 -10.86 7.11 5.70
N ASP A 132 -10.93 6.95 4.38
CA ASP A 132 -12.15 7.24 3.63
C ASP A 132 -13.28 6.28 4.01
N HIS A 133 -12.97 5.00 4.20
CA HIS A 133 -13.95 4.02 4.67
C HIS A 133 -14.47 4.33 6.08
N LEU A 134 -13.60 4.69 7.02
CA LEU A 134 -14.03 5.13 8.36
C LEU A 134 -14.92 6.38 8.31
N ARG A 135 -14.60 7.34 7.43
CA ARG A 135 -15.43 8.55 7.24
C ARG A 135 -16.79 8.22 6.66
N GLN A 136 -16.86 7.29 5.70
CA GLN A 136 -18.12 6.81 5.13
C GLN A 136 -19.01 6.17 6.21
N LEU A 137 -18.41 5.38 7.10
CA LEU A 137 -19.10 4.74 8.23
C LEU A 137 -19.34 5.68 9.42
N LYS A 138 -18.89 6.94 9.33
CA LYS A 138 -18.94 7.92 10.42
C LYS A 138 -18.28 7.41 11.71
N ILE A 139 -17.14 6.75 11.57
CA ILE A 139 -16.33 6.24 12.67
C ILE A 139 -15.14 7.17 12.87
N GLU A 140 -14.92 7.62 14.10
CA GLU A 140 -13.73 8.40 14.43
C GLU A 140 -12.47 7.58 14.17
N ALA A 141 -11.53 8.14 13.42
CA ALA A 141 -10.31 7.42 13.11
C ALA A 141 -9.50 7.10 14.39
N PRO A 142 -9.00 5.86 14.54
CA PRO A 142 -8.22 5.48 15.70
C PRO A 142 -6.88 6.21 15.73
N THR A 143 -6.16 6.09 16.85
CA THR A 143 -4.81 6.67 16.95
C THR A 143 -3.90 6.09 15.85
N PRO A 144 -2.90 6.85 15.35
CA PRO A 144 -2.00 6.39 14.30
C PRO A 144 -1.30 5.07 14.63
N GLY A 145 -0.96 4.84 15.90
CA GLY A 145 -0.37 3.58 16.36
C GLY A 145 -1.34 2.40 16.30
N ARG A 146 -2.62 2.60 16.64
CA ARG A 146 -3.66 1.56 16.49
C ARG A 146 -3.94 1.27 15.02
N MET A 147 -4.01 2.31 14.19
CA MET A 147 -4.16 2.17 12.74
C MET A 147 -3.01 1.36 12.14
N SER A 148 -1.74 1.74 12.37
CA SER A 148 -0.60 1.00 11.82
C SER A 148 -0.64 -0.46 12.21
N ARG A 149 -0.92 -0.79 13.49
CA ARG A 149 -1.06 -2.18 13.93
C ARG A 149 -2.16 -2.94 13.20
N LEU A 150 -3.31 -2.32 12.96
CA LEU A 150 -4.41 -2.94 12.21
C LEU A 150 -4.01 -3.15 10.75
N LEU A 151 -3.41 -2.16 10.09
CA LEU A 151 -2.95 -2.27 8.70
C LEU A 151 -1.90 -3.39 8.54
N ASP A 152 -0.94 -3.45 9.46
CA ASP A 152 0.10 -4.49 9.46
C ASP A 152 -0.52 -5.87 9.72
N SER A 153 -1.50 -5.95 10.62
CA SER A 153 -2.22 -7.20 10.91
C SER A 153 -3.01 -7.68 9.70
N ALA A 154 -3.77 -6.78 9.06
CA ALA A 154 -4.53 -7.07 7.85
C ALA A 154 -3.61 -7.53 6.72
N ARG A 155 -2.48 -6.84 6.51
CA ARG A 155 -1.49 -7.24 5.50
C ARG A 155 -0.93 -8.63 5.75
N ARG A 156 -0.49 -8.93 6.98
CA ARG A 156 0.02 -10.26 7.34
C ARG A 156 -1.01 -11.36 7.13
N GLN A 157 -2.29 -11.08 7.42
CA GLN A 157 -3.36 -12.05 7.22
C GLN A 157 -3.69 -12.24 5.74
N PHE A 158 -3.80 -11.16 4.96
CA PHE A 158 -3.96 -11.22 3.51
C PHE A 158 -2.82 -12.02 2.87
N GLU A 159 -1.57 -11.72 3.25
CA GLU A 159 -0.40 -12.46 2.79
C GLU A 159 -0.51 -13.94 3.14
N ARG A 160 -0.79 -14.29 4.40
CA ARG A 160 -0.99 -15.69 4.81
C ARG A 160 -2.05 -16.42 3.97
N GLN A 161 -3.18 -15.78 3.72
CA GLN A 161 -4.24 -16.33 2.88
C GLN A 161 -3.76 -16.52 1.44
N LEU A 162 -3.10 -15.52 0.87
CA LEU A 162 -2.54 -15.60 -0.48
C LEU A 162 -1.50 -16.71 -0.61
N TRP A 163 -0.53 -16.79 0.33
CA TRP A 163 0.49 -17.84 0.36
C TRP A 163 -0.15 -19.23 0.39
N ALA A 164 -1.18 -19.43 1.22
CA ALA A 164 -1.91 -20.69 1.31
C ALA A 164 -2.64 -21.02 0.00
N THR A 165 -3.44 -20.09 -0.52
CA THR A 165 -4.21 -20.28 -1.76
C THR A 165 -3.32 -20.57 -2.97
N VAL A 166 -2.17 -19.90 -3.11
CA VAL A 166 -1.23 -20.21 -4.20
C VAL A 166 -0.60 -21.58 -4.00
N THR A 167 -0.13 -21.88 -2.79
CA THR A 167 0.56 -23.16 -2.51
C THR A 167 -0.37 -24.37 -2.67
N GLU A 168 -1.65 -24.26 -2.30
CA GLU A 168 -2.66 -25.31 -2.47
C GLU A 168 -2.91 -25.68 -3.94
N GLN A 169 -2.62 -24.77 -4.88
CA GLN A 169 -2.74 -25.02 -6.32
C GLN A 169 -1.50 -25.71 -6.91
N LEU A 170 -0.39 -25.81 -6.17
CA LEU A 170 0.87 -26.35 -6.68
C LEU A 170 0.93 -27.87 -6.53
N SER A 171 1.28 -28.55 -7.62
CA SER A 171 1.57 -29.98 -7.59
C SER A 171 2.92 -30.25 -6.90
N PRO A 172 3.14 -31.45 -6.33
CA PRO A 172 4.44 -31.83 -5.76
C PRO A 172 5.59 -31.70 -6.77
N THR A 173 5.34 -32.00 -8.04
CA THR A 173 6.31 -31.86 -9.13
C THR A 173 6.64 -30.39 -9.41
N CYS A 174 5.66 -29.50 -9.37
CA CYS A 174 5.87 -28.06 -9.48
C CYS A 174 6.73 -27.54 -8.32
N CYS A 175 6.42 -27.91 -7.08
CA CYS A 175 7.22 -27.53 -5.90
C CYS A 175 8.68 -28.00 -6.03
N GLN A 176 8.90 -29.25 -6.46
CA GLN A 176 10.26 -29.75 -6.71
C GLN A 176 10.97 -28.98 -7.83
N ALA A 177 10.27 -28.59 -8.89
CA ALA A 177 10.84 -27.78 -9.96
C ALA A 177 11.20 -26.37 -9.48
N LEU A 178 10.38 -25.76 -8.63
CA LEU A 178 10.65 -24.47 -7.99
C LEU A 178 11.86 -24.54 -7.05
N ASP A 179 12.00 -25.61 -6.26
CA ASP A 179 13.18 -25.80 -5.41
C ASP A 179 14.46 -25.98 -6.24
N LYS A 180 14.38 -26.66 -7.39
CA LYS A 180 15.51 -26.80 -8.32
C LYS A 180 15.98 -25.47 -8.91
N LEU A 181 15.09 -24.47 -9.07
CA LEU A 181 15.52 -23.12 -9.49
C LEU A 181 16.51 -22.48 -8.52
N LEU A 182 16.37 -22.79 -7.23
CA LEU A 182 17.26 -22.32 -6.19
C LEU A 182 18.53 -23.18 -6.12
N GLY A 183 18.50 -24.44 -6.57
CA GLY A 183 19.58 -25.42 -6.43
C GLY A 183 19.92 -25.78 -4.97
N ASN A 184 20.76 -26.80 -4.77
CA ASN A 184 21.08 -27.25 -3.41
C ASN A 184 22.11 -26.34 -2.74
N GLU A 185 22.13 -26.32 -1.41
CA GLU A 185 23.17 -25.59 -0.66
C GLU A 185 24.58 -26.12 -0.93
N ALA A 186 24.72 -27.42 -1.18
CA ALA A 186 26.00 -28.04 -1.53
C ALA A 186 26.56 -27.54 -2.88
N ASP A 187 25.69 -27.01 -3.75
CA ASP A 187 26.05 -26.54 -5.09
C ASP A 187 26.56 -25.09 -5.05
N ILE A 188 26.32 -24.34 -3.96
CA ILE A 188 26.75 -22.93 -3.80
C ILE A 188 28.27 -22.80 -3.90
N TYR A 189 29.02 -23.79 -3.42
CA TYR A 189 30.48 -23.79 -3.47
C TYR A 189 31.05 -24.47 -4.73
N ARG A 190 30.18 -24.98 -5.61
CA ARG A 190 30.56 -25.79 -6.77
C ARG A 190 30.22 -25.14 -8.11
N LEU A 191 29.13 -24.40 -8.17
CA LEU A 191 28.62 -23.76 -9.37
C LEU A 191 28.81 -22.25 -9.27
N ASP A 192 29.01 -21.59 -10.41
CA ASP A 192 28.90 -20.14 -10.48
C ASP A 192 27.45 -19.73 -10.12
N PRO A 193 27.21 -18.65 -9.34
CA PRO A 193 25.87 -18.10 -9.12
C PRO A 193 25.00 -17.98 -10.37
N ASP A 194 25.57 -17.72 -11.54
CA ASP A 194 24.83 -17.59 -12.81
C ASP A 194 24.35 -18.94 -13.39
N GLU A 195 24.81 -20.07 -12.85
CA GLU A 195 24.35 -21.40 -13.24
C GLU A 195 23.02 -21.78 -12.59
N PHE A 196 22.58 -21.07 -11.54
CA PHE A 196 21.31 -21.32 -10.88
C PHE A 196 20.14 -20.77 -11.69
N GLY A 197 19.10 -21.59 -11.86
CA GLY A 197 17.92 -21.25 -12.67
C GLY A 197 17.27 -19.92 -12.29
N LEU A 198 17.15 -19.61 -10.99
CA LEU A 198 16.62 -18.31 -10.57
C LEU A 198 17.48 -17.13 -11.07
N ASN A 199 18.80 -17.22 -10.95
CA ASN A 199 19.70 -16.14 -11.37
C ASN A 199 19.73 -16.00 -12.90
N GLN A 200 19.65 -17.11 -13.65
CA GLN A 200 19.45 -17.07 -15.10
C GLN A 200 18.15 -16.35 -15.49
N LEU A 201 17.07 -16.57 -14.75
CA LEU A 201 15.80 -15.89 -14.99
C LEU A 201 15.85 -14.41 -14.61
N LYS A 202 16.55 -14.04 -13.54
CA LYS A 202 16.79 -12.63 -13.14
C LYS A 202 17.63 -11.88 -14.16
N ALA A 203 18.65 -12.55 -14.74
CA ALA A 203 19.58 -11.94 -15.65
C ALA A 203 18.86 -11.14 -16.74
N ASP A 204 19.24 -9.87 -16.86
CA ASP A 204 18.59 -8.97 -17.80
C ASP A 204 18.79 -9.46 -19.23
N PRO A 205 17.74 -9.35 -20.05
CA PRO A 205 17.80 -9.98 -21.33
C PRO A 205 18.59 -9.02 -22.27
N GLY A 206 19.73 -9.50 -22.79
CA GLY A 206 20.74 -8.67 -23.47
C GLY A 206 20.28 -7.96 -24.76
N SER A 207 21.23 -7.38 -25.50
CA SER A 207 21.01 -6.56 -26.73
C SER A 207 20.03 -7.17 -27.76
N LEU A 208 19.39 -6.36 -28.61
CA LEU A 208 18.41 -6.82 -29.62
C LEU A 208 19.05 -7.69 -30.72
N SER A 209 19.29 -8.98 -30.41
CA SER A 209 20.00 -9.96 -31.22
C SER A 209 19.27 -11.31 -31.26
N ILE A 210 19.57 -12.16 -32.25
CA ILE A 210 19.05 -13.53 -32.34
C ILE A 210 19.47 -14.35 -31.11
N ASN A 211 20.69 -14.15 -30.61
CA ASN A 211 21.18 -14.83 -29.42
C ASN A 211 20.34 -14.48 -28.18
N SER A 212 19.86 -13.24 -28.10
CA SER A 212 18.95 -12.80 -27.04
C SER A 212 17.56 -13.43 -27.17
N LEU A 213 17.06 -13.62 -28.40
CA LEU A 213 15.81 -14.36 -28.64
C LEU A 213 15.95 -15.83 -28.22
N LEU A 214 17.06 -16.48 -28.57
CA LEU A 214 17.31 -17.87 -28.15
C LEU A 214 17.41 -17.98 -26.61
N SER A 215 18.09 -17.02 -25.96
CA SER A 215 18.14 -16.96 -24.49
C SER A 215 16.76 -16.79 -23.87
N ASP A 216 15.92 -15.91 -24.42
CA ASP A 216 14.54 -15.72 -23.96
C ASP A 216 13.70 -16.99 -24.13
N LEU A 217 13.84 -17.70 -25.25
CA LEU A 217 13.15 -18.96 -25.49
C LEU A 217 13.57 -20.02 -24.47
N SER A 218 14.86 -20.15 -24.16
CA SER A 218 15.34 -21.07 -23.11
C SER A 218 14.79 -20.71 -21.73
N LYS A 219 14.68 -19.41 -21.40
CA LYS A 219 14.03 -18.96 -20.16
C LYS A 219 12.54 -19.30 -20.14
N LEU A 220 11.83 -19.13 -21.25
CA LEU A 220 10.43 -19.52 -21.37
C LEU A 220 10.23 -21.02 -21.25
N GLU A 221 11.10 -21.83 -21.84
CA GLU A 221 11.09 -23.29 -21.68
C GLU A 221 11.33 -23.70 -20.23
N LEU A 222 12.29 -23.06 -19.57
CA LEU A 222 12.53 -23.26 -18.13
C LEU A 222 11.28 -22.94 -17.32
N ILE A 223 10.64 -21.78 -17.53
CA ILE A 223 9.43 -21.41 -16.78
C ILE A 223 8.26 -22.35 -17.10
N LYS A 224 8.06 -22.75 -18.36
CA LYS A 224 7.03 -23.72 -18.75
C LYS A 224 7.24 -25.07 -18.09
N SER A 225 8.50 -25.51 -17.94
CA SER A 225 8.83 -26.78 -17.30
C SER A 225 8.44 -26.84 -15.81
N LEU A 226 8.22 -25.69 -15.17
CA LEU A 226 7.75 -25.61 -13.78
C LEU A 226 6.31 -26.11 -13.61
N GLY A 227 5.49 -26.11 -14.67
CA GLY A 227 4.09 -26.51 -14.58
C GLY A 227 3.26 -25.62 -13.66
N LEU A 228 3.48 -24.29 -13.72
CA LEU A 228 2.72 -23.31 -12.95
C LEU A 228 1.23 -23.36 -13.35
N PRO A 229 0.29 -23.15 -12.41
CA PRO A 229 -1.11 -22.90 -12.73
C PRO A 229 -1.26 -21.68 -13.66
N ASP A 230 -2.30 -21.66 -14.50
CA ASP A 230 -2.53 -20.56 -15.45
C ASP A 230 -2.83 -19.22 -14.74
N ASN A 231 -3.58 -19.27 -13.63
CA ASN A 231 -3.92 -18.08 -12.84
C ASN A 231 -3.73 -18.32 -11.33
N PRO A 232 -2.48 -18.37 -10.84
CA PRO A 232 -2.19 -18.71 -9.45
C PRO A 232 -2.67 -17.64 -8.47
N PHE A 233 -2.83 -16.39 -8.93
CA PHE A 233 -3.17 -15.22 -8.11
C PHE A 233 -4.65 -14.81 -8.17
N GLY A 234 -5.50 -15.51 -8.93
CA GLY A 234 -6.93 -15.27 -8.98
C GLY A 234 -7.31 -13.84 -9.38
N LYS A 235 -7.81 -13.06 -8.42
CA LYS A 235 -8.25 -11.66 -8.60
C LYS A 235 -7.26 -10.61 -8.10
N VAL A 236 -6.08 -11.03 -7.63
CA VAL A 236 -5.05 -10.09 -7.16
C VAL A 236 -4.51 -9.27 -8.33
N SER A 237 -4.40 -7.96 -8.13
CA SER A 237 -3.93 -7.03 -9.15
C SER A 237 -2.45 -7.24 -9.51
N SER A 238 -2.09 -6.93 -10.76
CA SER A 238 -0.71 -6.99 -11.24
C SER A 238 0.25 -6.14 -10.41
N ALA A 239 -0.19 -5.00 -9.88
CA ALA A 239 0.61 -4.14 -9.01
C ALA A 239 1.02 -4.81 -7.69
N VAL A 240 0.14 -5.65 -7.12
CA VAL A 240 0.43 -6.41 -5.90
C VAL A 240 1.38 -7.56 -6.21
N ILE A 241 1.19 -8.26 -7.33
CA ILE A 241 2.08 -9.33 -7.78
C ILE A 241 3.48 -8.76 -8.07
N GLU A 242 3.56 -7.59 -8.70
CA GLU A 242 4.82 -6.89 -9.01
C GLU A 242 5.65 -6.60 -7.76
N ARG A 243 5.00 -6.24 -6.65
CA ARG A 243 5.69 -6.08 -5.37
C ARG A 243 6.40 -7.35 -4.91
N TYR A 244 5.78 -8.51 -5.12
CA TYR A 244 6.39 -9.81 -4.76
C TYR A 244 7.48 -10.22 -5.74
N ARG A 245 7.33 -9.96 -7.05
CA ARG A 245 8.41 -10.16 -8.03
C ARG A 245 9.62 -9.30 -7.71
N LEU A 246 9.43 -8.00 -7.46
CA LEU A 246 10.50 -7.07 -7.09
C LEU A 246 11.25 -7.52 -5.83
N ARG A 247 10.53 -8.10 -4.86
CA ARG A 247 11.15 -8.68 -3.66
C ARG A 247 12.09 -9.83 -4.03
N VAL A 248 11.66 -10.74 -4.91
CA VAL A 248 12.52 -11.83 -5.39
C VAL A 248 13.75 -11.30 -6.10
N GLU A 249 13.64 -10.25 -6.92
CA GLU A 249 14.79 -9.63 -7.59
C GLU A 249 15.89 -9.22 -6.59
N THR A 250 15.48 -8.61 -5.48
CA THR A 250 16.41 -8.08 -4.47
C THR A 250 17.01 -9.14 -3.55
N GLU A 251 16.33 -10.27 -3.34
CA GLU A 251 16.77 -11.30 -2.41
C GLU A 251 17.77 -12.28 -3.05
N THR A 252 18.76 -12.70 -2.26
CA THR A 252 19.75 -13.73 -2.63
C THR A 252 19.16 -15.13 -2.59
N LEU A 253 19.83 -16.12 -3.22
CA LEU A 253 19.42 -17.52 -3.14
C LEU A 253 19.36 -18.04 -1.69
N SER A 254 20.24 -17.57 -0.81
CA SER A 254 20.25 -17.96 0.60
C SER A 254 19.00 -17.45 1.34
N GLU A 255 18.68 -16.16 1.19
CA GLU A 255 17.47 -15.56 1.77
C GLU A 255 16.22 -16.25 1.24
N MET A 256 16.17 -16.53 -0.06
CA MET A 256 15.06 -17.25 -0.68
C MET A 256 14.85 -18.66 -0.09
N ARG A 257 15.94 -19.39 0.20
CA ARG A 257 15.86 -20.73 0.81
C ARG A 257 15.38 -20.70 2.26
N GLN A 258 15.72 -19.66 3.02
CA GLN A 258 15.38 -19.50 4.43
C GLN A 258 13.88 -19.23 4.67
N HIS A 259 13.14 -18.79 3.65
CA HIS A 259 11.70 -18.60 3.79
C HIS A 259 10.97 -19.92 4.09
N PRO A 260 9.87 -19.88 4.86
CA PRO A 260 8.94 -20.99 4.97
C PRO A 260 8.45 -21.42 3.57
N PRO A 261 8.15 -22.72 3.35
CA PRO A 261 7.82 -23.24 2.03
C PRO A 261 6.71 -22.47 1.31
N SER A 262 5.61 -22.13 1.98
CA SER A 262 4.49 -21.39 1.37
C SER A 262 4.91 -19.99 0.88
N THR A 263 5.70 -19.28 1.69
CA THR A 263 6.30 -17.98 1.34
C THR A 263 7.24 -18.13 0.14
N ARG A 264 8.17 -19.09 0.22
CA ARG A 264 9.16 -19.34 -0.83
C ARG A 264 8.50 -19.64 -2.17
N TYR A 265 7.56 -20.60 -2.19
CA TYR A 265 6.94 -21.04 -3.44
C TYR A 265 6.14 -19.95 -4.10
N THR A 266 5.26 -19.27 -3.36
CA THR A 266 4.44 -18.22 -3.97
C THR A 266 5.29 -17.02 -4.41
N LEU A 267 6.43 -16.72 -3.76
CA LEU A 267 7.36 -15.68 -4.21
C LEU A 267 7.96 -16.08 -5.56
N LEU A 268 8.44 -17.32 -5.67
CA LEU A 268 8.96 -17.86 -6.92
C LEU A 268 7.88 -17.94 -8.01
N VAL A 269 6.64 -18.29 -7.66
CA VAL A 269 5.49 -18.30 -8.57
C VAL A 269 5.19 -16.88 -9.05
N ALA A 270 5.15 -15.88 -8.16
CA ALA A 270 4.95 -14.48 -8.53
C ALA A 270 6.01 -14.01 -9.52
N PHE A 271 7.26 -14.35 -9.22
CA PHE A 271 8.40 -14.03 -10.06
C PHE A 271 8.30 -14.70 -11.43
N CYS A 272 8.17 -16.02 -11.47
CA CYS A 272 8.17 -16.79 -12.72
C CYS A 272 6.93 -16.47 -13.58
N TRP A 273 5.77 -16.28 -12.97
CA TRP A 273 4.53 -15.94 -13.68
C TRP A 273 4.63 -14.57 -14.35
N GLN A 274 5.11 -13.53 -13.66
CA GLN A 274 5.33 -12.23 -14.30
C GLN A 274 6.47 -12.28 -15.32
N ARG A 275 7.55 -13.01 -15.02
CA ARG A 275 8.69 -13.15 -15.93
C ARG A 275 8.28 -13.86 -17.22
N PHE A 276 7.37 -14.83 -17.16
CA PHE A 276 6.79 -15.47 -18.34
C PHE A 276 6.10 -14.45 -19.25
N HIS A 277 5.24 -13.60 -18.70
CA HIS A 277 4.55 -12.57 -19.48
C HIS A 277 5.53 -11.56 -20.09
N ILE A 278 6.47 -11.04 -19.28
CA ILE A 278 7.47 -10.06 -19.73
C ILE A 278 8.34 -10.64 -20.87
N ILE A 279 8.82 -11.88 -20.73
CA ILE A 279 9.67 -12.49 -21.76
C ILE A 279 8.84 -12.82 -23.01
N THR A 280 7.58 -13.23 -22.86
CA THR A 280 6.69 -13.49 -24.00
C THR A 280 6.46 -12.23 -24.82
N ASP A 281 6.09 -11.12 -24.18
CA ASP A 281 5.86 -9.84 -24.85
C ASP A 281 7.13 -9.39 -25.59
N ARG A 282 8.28 -9.46 -24.92
CA ARG A 282 9.57 -9.12 -25.52
C ARG A 282 9.96 -10.02 -26.69
N ALA A 283 9.72 -11.32 -26.59
CA ALA A 283 10.01 -12.28 -27.66
C ALA A 283 9.16 -12.00 -28.90
N ILE A 284 7.88 -11.63 -28.73
CA ILE A 284 6.99 -11.19 -29.81
C ILE A 284 7.54 -9.92 -30.47
N ASP A 285 7.92 -8.91 -29.68
CA ASP A 285 8.50 -7.66 -30.20
C ASP A 285 9.80 -7.91 -31.00
N LEU A 286 10.69 -8.75 -30.47
CA LEU A 286 11.93 -9.13 -31.15
C LEU A 286 11.66 -9.87 -32.46
N PHE A 287 10.70 -10.78 -32.46
CA PHE A 287 10.30 -11.52 -33.66
C PHE A 287 9.78 -10.57 -34.75
N ILE A 288 8.87 -9.65 -34.41
CA ILE A 288 8.35 -8.63 -35.33
C ILE A 288 9.48 -7.78 -35.91
N GLN A 289 10.42 -7.33 -35.08
CA GLN A 289 11.56 -6.55 -35.54
C GLN A 289 12.49 -7.33 -36.48
N LEU A 290 12.74 -8.61 -36.20
CA LEU A 290 13.57 -9.47 -37.06
C LEU A 290 12.91 -9.72 -38.41
N VAL A 291 11.60 -9.99 -38.44
CA VAL A 291 10.83 -10.14 -39.69
C VAL A 291 10.93 -8.89 -40.54
N HIS A 292 10.70 -7.70 -39.97
CA HIS A 292 10.83 -6.44 -40.71
C HIS A 292 12.25 -6.17 -41.24
N ARG A 293 13.30 -6.58 -40.52
CA ARG A 293 14.69 -6.48 -41.01
C ARG A 293 14.93 -7.40 -42.21
N LEU A 294 14.35 -8.61 -42.21
CA LEU A 294 14.46 -9.56 -43.32
C LEU A 294 13.72 -9.04 -44.56
N GLU A 295 12.49 -8.54 -44.40
CA GLU A 295 11.72 -7.92 -45.49
C GLU A 295 12.50 -6.76 -46.14
N ARG A 296 13.05 -5.84 -45.35
CA ARG A 296 13.86 -4.72 -45.85
C ARG A 296 15.13 -5.15 -46.59
N ARG A 297 15.71 -6.31 -46.27
CA ARG A 297 16.86 -6.88 -46.99
C ARG A 297 16.43 -7.57 -48.29
N SER A 298 15.25 -8.17 -48.31
CA SER A 298 14.66 -8.80 -49.50
C SER A 298 14.32 -7.78 -50.59
N TYR A 299 13.74 -6.63 -50.22
CA TYR A 299 13.40 -5.55 -51.17
C TYR A 299 14.60 -4.75 -51.74
N LYS A 300 15.82 -5.00 -51.24
CA LYS A 300 17.07 -4.36 -51.73
C LYS A 300 17.84 -5.25 -52.72
N ARG A 301 17.30 -6.41 -53.09
CA ARG A 301 17.81 -7.28 -54.16
C ARG A 301 16.87 -7.23 -55.35
#